data_AF-A0A176EFY0-F1
#
_entry.id   AF-A0A176EFY0-F1
#
_cell.length_a   1.000
_cell.length_b   1.000
_cell.length_c   1.000
_cell.angle_alpha   90.00
_cell.angle_beta   90.00
_cell.angle_gamma   90.00
#
_symmetry.space_group_name_H-M   'P 1'
#
loop_
_entity.id
_entity.type
_entity.pdbx_description
1 polymer ?
#
loop_
_entity_poly.entity_id
_entity_poly.type
_entity_poly.pdbx_seq_one_letter_code
_entity_poly.pdbx_strand_id
1 'polypeptide(L)'
;MELPTLEKTDTNLRNCLLLKADDLYFTLANPFGEQLRNEFLGVPVEGLADENLSLEQVASIDLSRFAIADTVHRLHSMLEGRQLSLLSSSEPDSDYARQDALDFLEHFLSTLPEVALGGTDLTAAGYGSVRRIYNLAFAWLNLIETIEEAFEGQTESALAVTDLALLSGLDQRTVRNRCGPKKEIRTSSDRSSRDRASASPAFVRLHSLDAVNWLKERKTFRIEAIDPAWIASRLEGLNGAQATRGLLLASVVNEGPLTSLAEVIGSTPEKVRQWFDDGSALPADTLSALTSLLEI
;
A
#
# COMPACT_ATOMS: atom_id res chain seq x y z
N MET A 1 -1.03 -9.23 -7.37
CA MET A 1 -2.04 -8.28 -6.89
C MET A 1 -3.21 -8.18 -7.86
N GLU A 2 -4.44 -8.34 -7.38
CA GLU A 2 -5.67 -8.10 -8.15
C GLU A 2 -6.18 -6.68 -7.88
N LEU A 3 -6.01 -5.80 -8.87
CA LEU A 3 -6.41 -4.39 -8.83
C LEU A 3 -7.76 -4.22 -9.54
N PRO A 4 -8.78 -3.59 -8.93
CA PRO A 4 -10.00 -3.24 -9.63
C PRO A 4 -9.72 -2.34 -10.84
N THR A 5 -10.46 -2.55 -11.93
CA THR A 5 -10.41 -1.65 -13.10
C THR A 5 -10.88 -0.25 -12.72
N LEU A 6 -10.32 0.79 -13.34
CA LEU A 6 -10.70 2.17 -13.06
C LEU A 6 -12.22 2.41 -13.20
N GLU A 7 -12.85 1.84 -14.24
CA GLU A 7 -14.32 1.92 -14.44
C GLU A 7 -15.14 1.38 -13.26
N LYS A 8 -14.74 0.23 -12.69
CA LYS A 8 -15.37 -0.34 -11.49
C LYS A 8 -15.11 0.50 -10.25
N THR A 9 -13.96 1.15 -10.17
CA THR A 9 -13.62 2.07 -9.08
C THR A 9 -14.47 3.33 -9.16
N ASP A 10 -14.60 3.92 -10.35
CA ASP A 10 -15.40 5.11 -10.61
C ASP A 10 -16.90 4.88 -10.38
N THR A 11 -17.40 3.72 -10.82
CA THR A 11 -18.79 3.31 -10.55
C THR A 11 -19.04 3.20 -9.05
N ASN A 12 -18.14 2.54 -8.32
CA ASN A 12 -18.27 2.42 -6.87
C ASN A 12 -18.10 3.77 -6.16
N LEU A 13 -17.21 4.64 -6.62
CA LEU A 13 -17.02 5.98 -6.07
C LEU A 13 -18.29 6.83 -6.20
N ARG A 14 -18.97 6.76 -7.36
CA ARG A 14 -20.28 7.41 -7.54
C ARG A 14 -21.29 6.91 -6.51
N ASN A 15 -21.36 5.61 -6.26
CA ASN A 15 -22.25 5.05 -5.23
C ASN A 15 -21.89 5.55 -3.81
N CYS A 16 -20.60 5.69 -3.49
CA CYS A 16 -20.17 6.31 -2.23
C CYS A 16 -20.60 7.79 -2.15
N LEU A 17 -20.55 8.52 -3.26
CA LEU A 17 -21.00 9.91 -3.32
C LEU A 17 -22.52 10.02 -3.15
N LEU A 18 -23.32 9.07 -3.67
CA LEU A 18 -24.76 9.00 -3.42
C LEU A 18 -25.05 8.87 -1.92
N LEU A 19 -24.42 7.90 -1.26
CA LEU A 19 -24.53 7.73 0.20
C LEU A 19 -24.18 9.01 0.94
N LYS A 20 -23.11 9.70 0.52
CA LYS A 20 -22.70 10.95 1.16
C LYS A 20 -23.68 12.08 0.90
N ALA A 21 -24.30 12.10 -0.27
CA ALA A 21 -25.32 13.09 -0.62
C ALA A 21 -26.60 12.87 0.19
N ASP A 22 -27.01 11.63 0.41
CA ASP A 22 -28.18 11.30 1.23
C ASP A 22 -27.94 11.59 2.73
N ASP A 23 -26.73 11.37 3.23
CA ASP A 23 -26.30 11.83 4.56
C ASP A 23 -26.48 13.35 4.73
N LEU A 24 -26.07 14.14 3.73
CA LEU A 24 -26.24 15.60 3.71
C LEU A 24 -27.73 16.00 3.66
N TYR A 25 -28.54 15.26 2.89
CA TYR A 25 -29.98 15.48 2.80
C TYR A 25 -30.67 15.31 4.16
N PHE A 26 -30.32 14.27 4.92
CA PHE A 26 -30.89 14.03 6.25
C PHE A 26 -30.36 14.96 7.34
N THR A 27 -29.11 15.42 7.20
CA THR A 27 -28.46 16.25 8.22
C THR A 27 -29.10 17.64 8.33
N LEU A 28 -29.65 18.17 7.23
CA LEU A 28 -30.22 19.51 7.18
C LEU A 28 -31.75 19.49 7.04
N ALA A 29 -32.42 20.48 7.64
CA ALA A 29 -33.86 20.64 7.49
C ALA A 29 -34.24 21.08 6.06
N ASN A 30 -35.41 20.65 5.59
CA ASN A 30 -35.95 21.12 4.32
C ASN A 30 -36.15 22.65 4.31
N PRO A 31 -35.83 23.34 3.20
CA PRO A 31 -35.39 22.81 1.89
C PRO A 31 -33.86 22.67 1.73
N PHE A 32 -33.07 22.99 2.77
CA PHE A 32 -31.62 23.10 2.65
C PHE A 32 -30.92 21.76 2.36
N GLY A 33 -31.42 20.66 2.91
CA GLY A 33 -30.90 19.31 2.61
C GLY A 33 -31.02 18.95 1.13
N GLU A 34 -32.17 19.25 0.52
CA GLU A 34 -32.42 19.02 -0.92
C GLU A 34 -31.49 19.86 -1.79
N GLN A 35 -31.36 21.15 -1.47
CA GLN A 35 -30.50 22.08 -2.20
C GLN A 35 -29.04 21.64 -2.14
N LEU A 36 -28.53 21.33 -0.94
CA LEU A 36 -27.13 20.95 -0.75
C LEU A 36 -26.81 19.62 -1.45
N ARG A 37 -27.69 18.62 -1.36
CA ARG A 37 -27.51 17.34 -2.06
C ARG A 37 -27.46 17.53 -3.57
N ASN A 38 -28.40 18.29 -4.13
CA ASN A 38 -28.46 18.53 -5.58
C ASN A 38 -27.23 19.32 -6.06
N GLU A 39 -26.78 20.32 -5.30
CA GLU A 39 -25.55 21.07 -5.60
C GLU A 39 -24.31 20.17 -5.52
N PHE A 40 -24.23 19.32 -4.49
CA PHE A 40 -23.15 18.35 -4.31
C PHE A 40 -23.08 17.38 -5.49
N LEU A 41 -24.16 16.68 -5.82
CA LEU A 41 -24.19 15.72 -6.94
C LEU A 41 -24.14 16.38 -8.31
N GLY A 42 -24.60 17.63 -8.43
CA GLY A 42 -24.71 18.37 -9.70
C GLY A 42 -25.89 17.92 -10.57
N VAL A 43 -26.79 17.11 -10.01
CA VAL A 43 -28.01 16.65 -10.67
C VAL A 43 -29.21 16.87 -9.75
N PRO A 44 -30.36 17.27 -10.28
CA PRO A 44 -31.58 17.39 -9.48
C PRO A 44 -32.09 15.99 -9.11
N VAL A 45 -32.43 15.82 -7.84
CA VAL A 45 -33.01 14.60 -7.28
C VAL A 45 -34.30 14.96 -6.53
N GLU A 46 -35.32 14.11 -6.57
CA GLU A 46 -36.49 14.16 -5.70
C GLU A 46 -36.40 12.99 -4.71
N GLY A 47 -36.55 13.23 -3.40
CA GLY A 47 -36.34 12.17 -2.40
C GLY A 47 -34.86 11.76 -2.29
N LEU A 48 -34.56 10.51 -1.94
CA LEU A 48 -33.19 10.01 -1.78
C LEU A 48 -32.52 9.72 -3.13
N ALA A 49 -31.23 10.03 -3.25
CA ALA A 49 -30.49 9.88 -4.50
C ALA A 49 -30.21 8.43 -4.85
N ASP A 50 -29.91 7.59 -3.86
CA ASP A 50 -29.72 6.16 -4.05
C ASP A 50 -30.97 5.43 -4.59
N GLU A 51 -32.16 5.91 -4.25
CA GLU A 51 -33.45 5.34 -4.66
C GLU A 51 -34.00 5.92 -5.97
N ASN A 52 -33.80 7.23 -6.20
CA ASN A 52 -34.54 7.96 -7.23
C ASN A 52 -33.69 8.29 -8.47
N LEU A 53 -32.39 7.96 -8.47
CA LEU A 53 -31.56 8.08 -9.66
C LEU A 53 -31.45 6.76 -10.43
N SER A 54 -31.65 6.82 -11.75
CA SER A 54 -31.33 5.72 -12.67
C SER A 54 -29.82 5.50 -12.78
N LEU A 55 -29.42 4.31 -13.25
CA LEU A 55 -28.01 3.98 -13.46
C LEU A 55 -27.33 4.94 -14.43
N GLU A 56 -28.03 5.39 -15.47
CA GLU A 56 -27.53 6.37 -16.42
C GLU A 56 -27.30 7.74 -15.77
N GLN A 57 -28.18 8.16 -14.87
CA GLN A 57 -28.02 9.40 -14.11
C GLN A 57 -26.85 9.30 -13.13
N VAL A 58 -26.71 8.17 -12.42
CA VAL A 58 -25.56 7.93 -11.55
C VAL A 58 -24.27 7.99 -12.36
N ALA A 59 -24.19 7.32 -13.50
CA ALA A 59 -23.03 7.35 -14.39
C ALA A 59 -22.68 8.76 -14.91
N SER A 60 -23.69 9.64 -15.04
CA SER A 60 -23.51 11.03 -15.46
C SER A 60 -22.93 11.96 -14.39
N ILE A 61 -22.85 11.52 -13.12
CA ILE A 61 -22.21 12.29 -12.04
C ILE A 61 -20.75 12.53 -12.44
N ASP A 62 -20.40 13.80 -12.54
CA ASP A 62 -19.08 14.27 -12.94
C ASP A 62 -18.10 14.15 -11.77
N LEU A 63 -17.26 13.11 -11.84
CA LEU A 63 -16.23 12.84 -10.83
C LEU A 63 -15.15 13.92 -10.77
N SER A 64 -14.92 14.69 -11.85
CA SER A 64 -13.88 15.73 -11.88
C SER A 64 -14.15 16.89 -10.91
N ARG A 65 -15.40 17.00 -10.42
CA ARG A 65 -15.81 17.98 -9.40
C ARG A 65 -15.31 17.62 -8.00
N PHE A 66 -14.85 16.39 -7.78
CA PHE A 66 -14.54 15.87 -6.46
C PHE A 66 -13.06 15.59 -6.31
N ALA A 67 -12.39 16.26 -5.37
CA ALA A 67 -10.98 16.02 -5.05
C ALA A 67 -10.69 14.55 -4.70
N ILE A 68 -11.65 13.87 -4.05
CA ILE A 68 -11.52 12.45 -3.72
C ILE A 68 -11.39 11.56 -4.97
N ALA A 69 -12.00 11.94 -6.11
CA ALA A 69 -11.84 11.20 -7.35
C ALA A 69 -10.42 11.28 -7.87
N ASP A 70 -9.83 12.48 -7.89
CA ASP A 70 -8.42 12.68 -8.25
C ASP A 70 -7.50 11.86 -7.34
N THR A 71 -7.70 11.92 -6.02
CA THR A 71 -6.94 11.10 -5.05
C THR A 71 -7.02 9.61 -5.37
N VAL A 72 -8.23 9.08 -5.60
CA VAL A 72 -8.44 7.66 -5.93
C VAL A 72 -7.77 7.30 -7.26
N HIS A 73 -7.83 8.18 -8.27
CA HIS A 73 -7.19 7.99 -9.58
C HIS A 73 -5.67 7.99 -9.50
N ARG A 74 -5.09 8.88 -8.69
CA ARG A 74 -3.64 8.92 -8.44
C ARG A 74 -3.15 7.65 -7.75
N LEU A 75 -3.84 7.21 -6.70
CA LEU A 75 -3.53 5.95 -6.02
C LEU A 75 -3.70 4.75 -6.95
N HIS A 76 -4.75 4.75 -7.77
CA HIS A 76 -4.96 3.70 -8.77
C HIS A 76 -3.82 3.65 -9.79
N SER A 77 -3.40 4.81 -10.31
CA SER A 77 -2.30 4.93 -11.28
C SER A 77 -0.96 4.48 -10.69
N MET A 78 -0.66 4.86 -9.45
CA MET A 78 0.54 4.40 -8.72
C MET A 78 0.55 2.88 -8.59
N LEU A 79 -0.59 2.30 -8.18
CA LEU A 79 -0.73 0.86 -8.06
C LEU A 79 -0.62 0.18 -9.43
N GLU A 80 -1.29 0.66 -10.47
CA GLU A 80 -1.26 0.10 -11.82
C GLU A 80 0.15 0.13 -12.41
N GLY A 81 0.82 1.28 -12.31
CA GLY A 81 2.20 1.49 -12.73
C GLY A 81 3.25 0.85 -11.83
N ARG A 82 2.85 0.27 -10.69
CA ARG A 82 3.75 -0.35 -9.70
C ARG A 82 4.84 0.61 -9.20
N GLN A 83 4.48 1.88 -9.10
CA GLN A 83 5.37 3.00 -8.80
C GLN A 83 5.81 2.99 -7.33
N LEU A 84 6.98 3.56 -7.06
CA LEU A 84 7.59 3.65 -5.73
C LEU A 84 7.23 4.93 -4.95
N SER A 85 6.50 5.85 -5.57
CA SER A 85 5.84 6.99 -4.90
C SER A 85 4.70 7.53 -5.77
N LEU A 86 3.97 8.54 -5.27
CA LEU A 86 2.97 9.28 -6.06
C LEU A 86 3.57 10.30 -7.05
N LEU A 87 4.83 10.69 -6.85
CA LEU A 87 5.47 11.80 -7.59
C LEU A 87 6.55 11.32 -8.56
N SER A 88 7.16 10.18 -8.28
CA SER A 88 8.21 9.54 -9.07
C SER A 88 7.98 8.04 -9.13
N SER A 89 8.10 7.44 -10.33
CA SER A 89 7.84 6.01 -10.50
C SER A 89 8.88 5.12 -9.82
N SER A 90 10.13 5.58 -9.75
CA SER A 90 11.29 4.78 -9.37
C SER A 90 11.97 5.23 -8.07
N GLU A 91 11.52 6.33 -7.46
CA GLU A 91 12.06 6.80 -6.17
C GLU A 91 11.12 6.41 -5.03
N PRO A 92 11.57 5.58 -4.07
CA PRO A 92 10.84 5.30 -2.85
C PRO A 92 10.56 6.57 -2.05
N ASP A 93 9.27 6.84 -1.85
CA ASP A 93 8.73 7.84 -0.93
C ASP A 93 7.30 7.44 -0.55
N SER A 94 7.12 7.02 0.70
CA SER A 94 5.81 6.66 1.25
C SER A 94 5.09 7.82 1.95
N ASP A 95 5.80 8.84 2.41
CA ASP A 95 5.27 9.88 3.30
C ASP A 95 4.22 10.76 2.63
N TYR A 96 4.57 11.30 1.45
CA TYR A 96 3.67 12.18 0.72
C TYR A 96 2.35 11.47 0.36
N ALA A 97 2.45 10.21 -0.08
CA ALA A 97 1.29 9.41 -0.45
C ALA A 97 0.40 9.02 0.74
N ARG A 98 0.98 8.82 1.93
CA ARG A 98 0.21 8.59 3.16
C ARG A 98 -0.60 9.82 3.52
N GLN A 99 0.07 10.96 3.67
CA GLN A 99 -0.53 12.19 4.21
C GLN A 99 -1.54 12.82 3.24
N ASP A 100 -1.16 12.93 1.96
CA ASP A 100 -1.95 13.71 0.98
C ASP A 100 -2.93 12.86 0.16
N ALA A 101 -2.88 11.53 0.27
CA ALA A 101 -3.81 10.67 -0.46
C ALA A 101 -4.47 9.60 0.42
N LEU A 102 -3.70 8.80 1.14
CA LEU A 102 -4.25 7.66 1.87
C LEU A 102 -5.13 8.11 3.05
N ASP A 103 -4.66 9.05 3.86
CA ASP A 103 -5.40 9.59 5.01
C ASP A 103 -6.67 10.32 4.57
N PHE A 104 -6.59 11.03 3.43
CA PHE A 104 -7.76 11.69 2.85
C PHE A 104 -8.82 10.68 2.38
N LEU A 105 -8.38 9.58 1.75
CA LEU A 105 -9.27 8.49 1.34
C LEU A 105 -9.85 7.74 2.55
N GLU A 106 -9.04 7.49 3.58
CA GLU A 106 -9.51 6.90 4.83
C GLU A 106 -10.59 7.76 5.48
N HIS A 107 -10.34 9.06 5.58
CA HIS A 107 -11.30 10.01 6.11
C HIS A 107 -12.60 9.96 5.33
N PHE A 108 -12.55 10.08 3.99
CA PHE A 108 -13.74 9.98 3.14
C PHE A 108 -14.53 8.70 3.43
N LEU A 109 -13.88 7.54 3.41
CA LEU A 109 -14.51 6.25 3.65
C LEU A 109 -15.13 6.14 5.06
N SER A 110 -14.48 6.70 6.08
CA SER A 110 -14.98 6.71 7.46
C SER A 110 -16.24 7.57 7.66
N THR A 111 -16.48 8.52 6.74
CA THR A 111 -17.63 9.43 6.81
C THR A 111 -18.85 8.93 6.04
N LEU A 112 -18.75 7.75 5.41
CA LEU A 112 -19.87 7.13 4.72
C LEU A 112 -20.85 6.52 5.74
N PRO A 113 -22.17 6.70 5.55
CA PRO A 113 -23.18 6.04 6.38
C PRO A 113 -23.01 4.52 6.42
N GLU A 114 -22.98 3.96 7.63
CA GLU A 114 -22.95 2.51 7.88
C GLU A 114 -24.35 1.90 8.11
N VAL A 115 -25.39 2.74 8.10
CA VAL A 115 -26.79 2.34 8.23
C VAL A 115 -27.55 2.75 6.99
N ALA A 116 -28.49 1.91 6.56
CA ALA A 116 -29.37 2.24 5.45
C ALA A 116 -30.21 3.47 5.82
N LEU A 117 -30.14 4.49 4.97
CA LEU A 117 -30.86 5.76 5.16
C LEU A 117 -32.24 5.75 4.47
N GLY A 118 -32.47 4.78 3.57
CA GLY A 118 -33.72 4.56 2.84
C GLY A 118 -34.16 3.10 2.83
N GLY A 119 -35.11 2.79 1.96
CA GLY A 119 -35.55 1.43 1.61
C GLY A 119 -34.57 0.66 0.73
N THR A 120 -33.62 1.33 0.07
CA THR A 120 -32.48 0.70 -0.61
C THR A 120 -31.26 0.70 0.29
N ASP A 121 -30.58 -0.45 0.42
CA ASP A 121 -29.33 -0.56 1.19
C ASP A 121 -28.12 -0.42 0.26
N LEU A 122 -27.57 0.80 0.21
CA LEU A 122 -26.33 1.09 -0.54
C LEU A 122 -25.08 1.09 0.37
N THR A 123 -25.19 0.78 1.67
CA THR A 123 -24.08 0.87 2.65
C THR A 123 -22.86 0.01 2.26
N ALA A 124 -23.10 -1.08 1.52
CA ALA A 124 -22.05 -1.94 0.98
C ALA A 124 -21.09 -1.21 0.03
N ALA A 125 -21.46 -0.04 -0.52
CA ALA A 125 -20.58 0.76 -1.38
C ALA A 125 -19.27 1.14 -0.67
N GLY A 126 -19.32 1.41 0.64
CA GLY A 126 -18.13 1.72 1.46
C GLY A 126 -17.13 0.57 1.58
N TYR A 127 -17.52 -0.67 1.21
CA TYR A 127 -16.66 -1.85 1.19
C TYR A 127 -16.30 -2.32 -0.23
N GLY A 128 -16.62 -1.52 -1.25
CA GLY A 128 -16.41 -1.85 -2.66
C GLY A 128 -14.99 -1.59 -3.19
N SER A 129 -14.89 -1.36 -4.50
CA SER A 129 -13.64 -1.11 -5.22
C SER A 129 -12.78 0.00 -4.61
N VAL A 130 -13.38 1.09 -4.14
CA VAL A 130 -12.65 2.22 -3.52
C VAL A 130 -11.94 1.78 -2.23
N ARG A 131 -12.63 1.01 -1.37
CA ARG A 131 -12.00 0.43 -0.18
C ARG A 131 -10.90 -0.57 -0.54
N ARG A 132 -11.08 -1.30 -1.65
CA ARG A 132 -10.04 -2.19 -2.18
C ARG A 132 -8.80 -1.39 -2.63
N ILE A 133 -8.97 -0.25 -3.29
CA ILE A 133 -7.86 0.66 -3.63
C ILE A 133 -7.16 1.15 -2.37
N TYR A 134 -7.90 1.61 -1.36
CA TYR A 134 -7.33 2.01 -0.06
C TYR A 134 -6.46 0.89 0.55
N ASN A 135 -7.02 -0.32 0.69
CA ASN A 135 -6.28 -1.44 1.31
C ASN A 135 -5.03 -1.81 0.49
N LEU A 136 -5.10 -1.80 -0.84
CA LEU A 136 -3.96 -2.09 -1.70
C LEU A 136 -2.90 -0.99 -1.62
N ALA A 137 -3.30 0.28 -1.65
CA ALA A 137 -2.41 1.42 -1.51
C ALA A 137 -1.71 1.42 -0.14
N PHE A 138 -2.44 1.14 0.94
CA PHE A 138 -1.87 0.99 2.28
C PHE A 138 -0.78 -0.10 2.30
N ALA A 139 -1.09 -1.29 1.78
CA ALA A 139 -0.11 -2.38 1.70
C ALA A 139 1.09 -2.04 0.81
N TRP A 140 0.86 -1.32 -0.29
CA TRP A 140 1.90 -0.88 -1.23
C TRP A 140 2.83 0.17 -0.60
N LEU A 141 2.27 1.11 0.16
CA LEU A 141 3.05 2.11 0.89
C LEU A 141 3.84 1.49 2.05
N ASN A 142 3.31 0.47 2.74
CA ASN A 142 4.10 -0.29 3.73
C ASN A 142 5.27 -1.05 3.08
N LEU A 143 5.13 -1.47 1.82
CA LEU A 143 6.25 -2.05 1.07
C LEU A 143 7.30 -0.99 0.75
N ILE A 144 6.89 0.20 0.29
CA ILE A 144 7.80 1.32 0.03
C ILE A 144 8.52 1.73 1.32
N GLU A 145 7.80 1.89 2.43
CA GLU A 145 8.38 2.20 3.73
C GLU A 145 9.37 1.11 4.19
N THR A 146 9.06 -0.18 3.98
CA THR A 146 10.01 -1.26 4.26
C THR A 146 11.30 -1.13 3.45
N ILE A 147 11.22 -0.60 2.22
CA ILE A 147 12.39 -0.31 1.38
C ILE A 147 13.20 0.83 1.98
N GLU A 148 12.55 1.93 2.34
CA GLU A 148 13.18 3.10 2.96
C GLU A 148 13.83 2.76 4.31
N GLU A 149 13.11 2.09 5.21
CA GLU A 149 13.55 1.66 6.54
C GLU A 149 14.81 0.77 6.49
N ALA A 150 15.05 0.03 5.41
CA ALA A 150 16.28 -0.75 5.27
C ALA A 150 17.52 0.12 5.14
N PHE A 151 17.42 1.29 4.49
CA PHE A 151 18.49 2.30 4.46
C PHE A 151 18.66 3.01 5.81
N GLU A 152 17.64 2.98 6.67
CA GLU A 152 17.76 3.40 8.07
C GLU A 152 18.36 2.32 8.97
N GLY A 153 18.53 1.11 8.44
CA GLY A 153 19.12 -0.03 9.11
C GLY A 153 18.12 -0.90 9.84
N GLN A 154 16.82 -0.82 9.54
CA GLN A 154 15.85 -1.74 10.12
C GLN A 154 15.97 -3.15 9.54
N THR A 155 15.66 -4.15 10.37
CA THR A 155 15.51 -5.56 9.95
C THR A 155 14.06 -6.00 9.95
N GLU A 156 13.21 -5.24 10.64
CA GLU A 156 11.78 -5.45 10.73
C GLU A 156 11.08 -4.59 9.69
N SER A 157 10.00 -5.14 9.14
CA SER A 157 9.23 -4.52 8.06
C SER A 157 8.00 -3.80 8.61
N ALA A 158 7.62 -2.71 7.95
CA ALA A 158 6.28 -2.12 8.06
C ALA A 158 5.15 -3.04 7.56
N LEU A 159 5.47 -4.08 6.77
CA LEU A 159 4.48 -5.01 6.23
C LEU A 159 3.90 -5.94 7.30
N ALA A 160 2.58 -6.07 7.27
CA ALA A 160 1.84 -7.12 7.96
C ALA A 160 1.56 -8.33 7.05
N VAL A 161 1.14 -9.45 7.67
CA VAL A 161 0.71 -10.65 6.93
C VAL A 161 -0.46 -10.34 5.98
N THR A 162 -1.33 -9.42 6.36
CA THR A 162 -2.43 -8.92 5.50
C THR A 162 -1.91 -8.22 4.26
N ASP A 163 -0.86 -7.42 4.39
CA ASP A 163 -0.29 -6.66 3.29
C ASP A 163 0.36 -7.61 2.28
N LEU A 164 1.14 -8.57 2.77
CA LEU A 164 1.69 -9.63 1.93
C LEU A 164 0.60 -10.43 1.20
N ALA A 165 -0.53 -10.73 1.84
CA ALA A 165 -1.66 -11.40 1.21
C ALA A 165 -2.26 -10.55 0.08
N LEU A 166 -2.45 -9.24 0.32
CA LEU A 166 -2.94 -8.29 -0.67
C LEU A 166 -2.00 -8.16 -1.89
N LEU A 167 -0.71 -7.96 -1.64
CA LEU A 167 0.31 -7.77 -2.68
C LEU A 167 0.52 -9.04 -3.51
N SER A 168 0.60 -10.20 -2.86
CA SER A 168 0.75 -11.50 -3.54
C SER A 168 -0.54 -11.95 -4.25
N GLY A 169 -1.71 -11.53 -3.78
CA GLY A 169 -3.00 -12.05 -4.24
C GLY A 169 -3.34 -13.43 -3.66
N LEU A 170 -2.69 -13.84 -2.58
CA LEU A 170 -2.98 -15.08 -1.86
C LEU A 170 -3.91 -14.82 -0.66
N ASP A 171 -4.57 -15.86 -0.18
CA ASP A 171 -5.36 -15.75 1.04
C ASP A 171 -4.47 -15.56 2.27
N GLN A 172 -4.96 -14.80 3.26
CA GLN A 172 -4.19 -14.46 4.45
C GLN A 172 -3.75 -15.69 5.25
N ARG A 173 -4.53 -16.78 5.23
CA ARG A 173 -4.19 -18.02 5.96
C ARG A 173 -3.00 -18.71 5.32
N THR A 174 -2.95 -18.77 3.99
CA THR A 174 -1.82 -19.30 3.23
C THR A 174 -0.55 -18.52 3.52
N VAL A 175 -0.60 -17.18 3.49
CA VAL A 175 0.56 -16.34 3.84
C VAL A 175 0.98 -16.54 5.29
N ARG A 176 0.03 -16.55 6.22
CA ARG A 176 0.30 -16.78 7.66
C ARG A 176 1.06 -18.08 7.91
N ASN A 177 0.77 -19.15 7.16
CA ASN A 177 1.47 -20.44 7.29
C ASN A 177 2.95 -20.39 6.85
N ARG A 178 3.33 -19.36 6.08
CA ARG A 178 4.71 -19.06 5.66
C ARG A 178 5.44 -18.14 6.64
N CYS A 179 4.73 -17.50 7.56
CA CYS A 179 5.30 -16.61 8.55
C CYS A 179 5.59 -17.34 9.87
N GLY A 180 6.73 -17.05 10.48
CA GLY A 180 7.07 -17.49 11.82
C GLY A 180 8.58 -17.52 12.07
N PRO A 181 9.04 -17.65 13.33
CA PRO A 181 10.47 -17.52 13.67
C PRO A 181 11.41 -18.50 12.94
N LYS A 182 10.90 -19.64 12.46
CA LYS A 182 11.65 -20.68 11.75
C LYS A 182 11.02 -21.02 10.39
N LYS A 183 10.30 -20.06 9.81
CA LYS A 183 9.61 -20.23 8.53
C LYS A 183 10.31 -19.43 7.45
N GLU A 184 9.78 -19.55 6.23
CA GLU A 184 10.26 -18.87 5.03
C GLU A 184 10.29 -17.35 5.20
N ILE A 185 9.24 -16.79 5.80
CA ILE A 185 9.18 -15.38 6.20
C ILE A 185 9.38 -15.33 7.72
N ARG A 186 10.60 -14.97 8.14
CA ARG A 186 10.91 -14.90 9.57
C ARG A 186 10.14 -13.77 10.23
N THR A 187 9.87 -13.96 11.52
CA THR A 187 9.16 -12.98 12.33
C THR A 187 9.85 -12.78 13.65
N SER A 188 9.95 -11.54 14.10
CA SER A 188 10.34 -11.20 15.47
C SER A 188 9.08 -10.95 16.30
N SER A 189 9.08 -11.49 17.52
CA SER A 189 8.18 -10.97 18.55
C SER A 189 8.80 -9.68 19.06
N ASP A 190 8.15 -8.56 18.84
CA ASP A 190 8.62 -7.31 19.42
C ASP A 190 8.53 -7.45 20.96
N ARG A 191 9.70 -7.60 21.61
CA ARG A 191 9.77 -7.63 23.09
C ARG A 191 9.68 -6.22 23.67
N SER A 192 9.68 -5.16 22.84
CA SER A 192 9.61 -3.77 23.29
C SER A 192 8.19 -3.32 23.66
N SER A 193 7.14 -4.10 23.36
CA SER A 193 5.77 -3.79 23.81
C SER A 193 5.50 -4.10 25.30
N ARG A 194 6.53 -4.15 26.15
CA ARG A 194 6.38 -4.41 27.60
C ARG A 194 5.82 -3.24 28.40
N ASP A 195 5.58 -2.09 27.78
CA ASP A 195 4.82 -0.98 28.38
C ASP A 195 3.51 -0.74 27.63
N ARG A 196 2.47 -1.51 27.99
CA ARG A 196 1.14 -0.97 28.35
C ARG A 196 0.15 -2.09 28.66
N ALA A 197 -0.59 -1.88 29.74
CA ALA A 197 -1.65 -2.70 30.28
C ALA A 197 -2.92 -2.76 29.39
N SER A 198 -2.78 -3.13 28.12
CA SER A 198 -3.90 -3.45 27.24
C SER A 198 -3.56 -4.71 26.48
N ALA A 199 -4.44 -5.71 26.55
CA ALA A 199 -4.35 -6.98 25.84
C ALA A 199 -4.46 -6.80 24.32
N SER A 200 -3.45 -6.18 23.69
CA SER A 200 -3.25 -6.25 22.25
C SER A 200 -2.42 -7.49 21.96
N PRO A 201 -2.81 -8.36 21.01
CA PRO A 201 -2.00 -9.51 20.62
C PRO A 201 -0.60 -9.00 20.25
N ALA A 202 0.43 -9.69 20.74
CA ALA A 202 1.83 -9.35 20.47
C ALA A 202 1.99 -9.03 18.98
N PHE A 203 2.36 -7.78 18.67
CA PHE A 203 2.62 -7.37 17.29
C PHE A 203 3.80 -8.20 16.78
N VAL A 204 3.53 -9.08 15.82
CA VAL A 204 4.54 -9.93 15.18
C VAL A 204 5.02 -9.17 13.95
N ARG A 205 6.27 -8.69 13.98
CA ARG A 205 6.88 -7.99 12.84
C ARG A 205 7.45 -9.01 11.86
N LEU A 206 7.34 -8.73 10.57
CA LEU A 206 7.95 -9.54 9.52
C LEU A 206 9.40 -9.11 9.30
N HIS A 207 10.27 -10.04 8.93
CA HIS A 207 11.64 -9.71 8.54
C HIS A 207 11.66 -9.09 7.14
N SER A 208 12.22 -7.88 6.98
CA SER A 208 12.14 -7.07 5.76
C SER A 208 12.67 -7.80 4.54
N LEU A 209 13.90 -8.31 4.62
CA LEU A 209 14.51 -9.01 3.49
C LEU A 209 13.73 -10.26 3.09
N ASP A 210 13.19 -11.01 4.06
CA ASP A 210 12.46 -12.25 3.74
C ASP A 210 11.10 -11.95 3.13
N ALA A 211 10.40 -10.91 3.63
CA ALA A 211 9.11 -10.48 3.11
C ALA A 211 9.23 -9.98 1.66
N VAL A 212 10.19 -9.10 1.37
CA VAL A 212 10.42 -8.57 0.01
C VAL A 212 10.95 -9.65 -0.92
N ASN A 213 11.89 -10.48 -0.49
CA ASN A 213 12.36 -11.63 -1.27
C ASN A 213 11.21 -12.56 -1.65
N TRP A 214 10.37 -12.93 -0.67
CA TRP A 214 9.24 -13.83 -0.90
C TRP A 214 8.23 -13.27 -1.92
N LEU A 215 7.96 -11.96 -1.87
CA LEU A 215 7.16 -11.27 -2.88
C LEU A 215 7.82 -11.35 -4.26
N LYS A 216 9.12 -11.06 -4.36
CA LYS A 216 9.88 -11.09 -5.63
C LYS A 216 9.97 -12.48 -6.26
N GLU A 217 9.87 -13.55 -5.48
CA GLU A 217 9.75 -14.92 -6.02
C GLU A 217 8.40 -15.21 -6.68
N ARG A 218 7.37 -14.37 -6.47
CA ARG A 218 6.04 -14.60 -7.05
C ARG A 218 6.02 -14.12 -8.50
N LYS A 219 5.67 -15.02 -9.42
CA LYS A 219 5.53 -14.71 -10.86
C LYS A 219 4.61 -13.53 -11.19
N THR A 220 3.60 -13.29 -10.36
CA THR A 220 2.58 -12.25 -10.56
C THR A 220 2.91 -10.93 -9.86
N PHE A 221 3.94 -10.91 -9.02
CA PHE A 221 4.36 -9.71 -8.32
C PHE A 221 5.36 -8.95 -9.19
N ARG A 222 5.14 -7.65 -9.33
CA ARG A 222 6.00 -6.72 -10.06
C ARG A 222 6.02 -5.41 -9.29
N ILE A 223 7.16 -4.77 -9.27
CA ILE A 223 7.45 -3.46 -8.69
C ILE A 223 8.41 -2.76 -9.63
N GLU A 224 8.30 -1.43 -9.75
CA GLU A 224 9.28 -0.65 -10.50
C GLU A 224 10.68 -0.80 -9.88
N ALA A 225 11.71 -0.75 -10.71
CA ALA A 225 13.08 -0.73 -10.20
C ALA A 225 13.35 0.61 -9.49
N ILE A 226 14.11 0.53 -8.40
CA ILE A 226 14.58 1.71 -7.68
C ILE A 226 15.63 2.41 -8.55
N ASP A 227 15.51 3.73 -8.68
CA ASP A 227 16.48 4.56 -9.41
C ASP A 227 17.90 4.41 -8.81
N PRO A 228 18.91 4.01 -9.61
CA PRO A 228 20.30 3.98 -9.19
C PRO A 228 20.78 5.29 -8.54
N ALA A 229 20.40 6.44 -9.09
CA ALA A 229 20.80 7.74 -8.55
C ALA A 229 20.24 7.96 -7.14
N TRP A 230 19.01 7.52 -6.90
CA TRP A 230 18.40 7.55 -5.57
C TRP A 230 19.16 6.63 -4.60
N ILE A 231 19.47 5.40 -5.00
CA ILE A 231 20.23 4.45 -4.16
C ILE A 231 21.59 5.04 -3.80
N ALA A 232 22.34 5.56 -4.78
CA ALA A 232 23.64 6.17 -4.57
C ALA A 232 23.55 7.33 -3.56
N SER A 233 22.58 8.22 -3.74
CA SER A 233 22.35 9.35 -2.82
C SER A 233 22.02 8.90 -1.40
N ARG A 234 21.27 7.80 -1.24
CA ARG A 234 20.92 7.26 0.08
C ARG A 234 22.11 6.60 0.76
N LEU A 235 23.04 6.01 0.02
CA LEU A 235 24.25 5.39 0.57
C LEU A 235 25.27 6.40 1.11
N GLU A 236 25.20 7.66 0.67
CA GLU A 236 26.10 8.72 1.14
C GLU A 236 25.94 8.95 2.65
N GLY A 237 27.02 8.69 3.40
CA GLY A 237 27.05 8.95 4.85
C GLY A 237 26.37 7.90 5.73
N LEU A 238 25.85 6.81 5.15
CA LEU A 238 25.33 5.69 5.94
C LEU A 238 26.45 4.93 6.65
N ASN A 239 26.11 4.34 7.80
CA ASN A 239 26.99 3.38 8.45
C ASN A 239 26.97 2.01 7.72
N GLY A 240 27.93 1.13 8.07
CA GLY A 240 28.06 -0.17 7.40
C GLY A 240 26.81 -1.06 7.46
N ALA A 241 26.02 -1.00 8.54
CA ALA A 241 24.79 -1.79 8.68
C ALA A 241 23.67 -1.25 7.79
N GLN A 242 23.49 0.07 7.79
CA GLN A 242 22.53 0.79 6.96
C GLN A 242 22.81 0.56 5.46
N ALA A 243 24.06 0.76 5.05
CA ALA A 243 24.48 0.53 3.66
C ALA A 243 24.27 -0.93 3.24
N THR A 244 24.64 -1.89 4.10
CA THR A 244 24.46 -3.32 3.79
C THR A 244 22.99 -3.71 3.64
N ARG A 245 22.13 -3.28 4.57
CA ARG A 245 20.70 -3.60 4.56
C ARG A 245 19.99 -2.95 3.38
N GLY A 246 20.21 -1.65 3.17
CA GLY A 246 19.67 -0.90 2.04
C GLY A 246 20.10 -1.50 0.69
N LEU A 247 21.38 -1.76 0.51
CA LEU A 247 21.91 -2.31 -0.75
C LEU A 247 21.36 -3.70 -1.06
N LEU A 248 21.31 -4.60 -0.06
CA LEU A 248 20.76 -5.95 -0.27
C LEU A 248 19.27 -5.91 -0.58
N LEU A 249 18.51 -5.06 0.09
CA LEU A 249 17.08 -4.93 -0.19
C LEU A 249 16.83 -4.32 -1.57
N ALA A 250 17.56 -3.27 -1.93
CA ALA A 250 17.49 -2.66 -3.26
C ALA A 250 17.87 -3.65 -4.37
N SER A 251 18.91 -4.46 -4.15
CA SER A 251 19.29 -5.55 -5.06
C SER A 251 18.14 -6.53 -5.27
N VAL A 252 17.42 -6.90 -4.20
CA VAL A 252 16.26 -7.81 -4.31
C VAL A 252 15.12 -7.16 -5.10
N VAL A 253 14.86 -5.87 -4.87
CA VAL A 253 13.82 -5.12 -5.57
C VAL A 253 14.14 -5.02 -7.07
N ASN A 254 15.36 -4.62 -7.44
CA ASN A 254 15.75 -4.38 -8.83
C ASN A 254 15.99 -5.69 -9.60
N GLU A 255 16.82 -6.58 -9.06
CA GLU A 255 17.38 -7.71 -9.82
C GLU A 255 16.61 -9.03 -9.62
N GLY A 256 15.86 -9.16 -8.52
CA GLY A 256 15.05 -10.35 -8.26
C GLY A 256 15.40 -11.09 -6.97
N PRO A 257 14.95 -12.34 -6.81
CA PRO A 257 15.06 -13.05 -5.54
C PRO A 257 16.51 -13.32 -5.14
N LEU A 258 16.73 -13.47 -3.83
CA LEU A 258 18.00 -13.77 -3.19
C LEU A 258 18.71 -14.99 -3.78
N THR A 259 17.96 -15.99 -4.26
CA THR A 259 18.55 -17.17 -4.91
C THR A 259 19.35 -16.80 -6.15
N SER A 260 18.81 -15.95 -7.01
CA SER A 260 19.51 -15.46 -8.20
C SER A 260 20.64 -14.51 -7.85
N LEU A 261 20.41 -13.58 -6.91
CA LEU A 261 21.44 -12.64 -6.45
C LEU A 261 22.66 -13.33 -5.83
N ALA A 262 22.42 -14.34 -4.99
CA ALA A 262 23.48 -15.07 -4.32
C ALA A 262 24.44 -15.75 -5.32
N GLU A 263 23.93 -16.29 -6.42
CA GLU A 263 24.75 -16.88 -7.48
C GLU A 263 25.66 -15.84 -8.13
N VAL A 264 25.13 -14.65 -8.44
CA VAL A 264 25.88 -13.58 -9.11
C VAL A 264 27.03 -13.07 -8.25
N ILE A 265 26.82 -12.93 -6.93
CA ILE A 265 27.84 -12.44 -6.00
C ILE A 265 28.71 -13.56 -5.39
N GLY A 266 28.59 -14.79 -5.89
CA GLY A 266 29.41 -15.93 -5.45
C GLY A 266 29.18 -16.35 -4.00
N SER A 267 27.94 -16.27 -3.52
CA SER A 267 27.54 -16.54 -2.13
C SER A 267 26.36 -17.52 -2.05
N THR A 268 25.86 -17.79 -0.84
CA THR A 268 24.61 -18.55 -0.64
C THR A 268 23.51 -17.63 -0.10
N PRO A 269 22.22 -17.93 -0.36
CA PRO A 269 21.11 -17.14 0.17
C PRO A 269 21.15 -16.99 1.70
N GLU A 270 21.58 -18.03 2.42
CA GLU A 270 21.74 -18.01 3.88
C GLU A 270 22.82 -17.04 4.31
N LYS A 271 23.93 -16.97 3.56
CA LYS A 271 25.02 -16.05 3.86
C LYS A 271 24.63 -14.60 3.60
N VAL A 272 23.87 -14.35 2.53
CA VAL A 272 23.32 -13.03 2.22
C VAL A 272 22.33 -12.58 3.29
N ARG A 273 21.43 -13.47 3.72
CA ARG A 273 20.53 -13.20 4.86
C ARG A 273 21.33 -12.89 6.13
N GLN A 274 22.40 -13.65 6.40
CA GLN A 274 23.24 -13.39 7.55
C GLN A 274 23.87 -11.98 7.51
N TRP A 275 24.35 -11.53 6.35
CA TRP A 275 24.89 -10.16 6.22
C TRP A 275 23.84 -9.09 6.54
N PHE A 276 22.61 -9.29 6.06
CA PHE A 276 21.48 -8.41 6.37
C PHE A 276 21.14 -8.40 7.87
N ASP A 277 21.02 -9.59 8.48
CA ASP A 277 20.69 -9.77 9.89
C ASP A 277 21.75 -9.10 10.77
N ASP A 278 23.02 -9.42 10.56
CA ASP A 278 24.15 -8.95 11.37
C ASP A 278 24.44 -7.46 11.13
N GLY A 279 24.01 -6.89 10.00
CA GLY A 279 24.39 -5.53 9.59
C GLY A 279 25.90 -5.37 9.41
N SER A 280 26.59 -6.48 9.12
CA SER A 280 28.04 -6.49 8.93
C SER A 280 28.41 -5.91 7.58
N ALA A 281 29.50 -5.14 7.51
CA ALA A 281 29.98 -4.60 6.25
C ALA A 281 30.19 -5.72 5.22
N LEU A 282 29.63 -5.52 4.03
CA LEU A 282 29.78 -6.47 2.93
C LEU A 282 31.26 -6.64 2.55
N PRO A 283 31.69 -7.86 2.18
CA PRO A 283 33.00 -8.06 1.57
C PRO A 283 33.18 -7.15 0.35
N ALA A 284 34.40 -6.64 0.13
CA ALA A 284 34.68 -5.68 -0.94
C ALA A 284 34.24 -6.18 -2.32
N ASP A 285 34.48 -7.46 -2.63
CA ASP A 285 34.08 -8.08 -3.90
C ASP A 285 32.56 -8.14 -4.04
N THR A 286 31.84 -8.44 -2.95
CA THR A 286 30.38 -8.48 -2.92
C THR A 286 29.80 -7.07 -3.07
N LEU A 287 30.35 -6.09 -2.36
CA LEU A 287 29.95 -4.70 -2.49
C LEU A 287 30.12 -4.23 -3.93
N SER A 288 31.31 -4.45 -4.53
CA SER A 288 31.59 -4.08 -5.92
C SER A 288 30.66 -4.77 -6.93
N ALA A 289 30.32 -6.04 -6.69
CA ALA A 289 29.39 -6.76 -7.56
C ALA A 289 27.97 -6.18 -7.48
N LEU A 290 27.47 -5.90 -6.27
CA LEU A 290 26.13 -5.32 -6.08
C LEU A 290 26.03 -3.89 -6.62
N THR A 291 27.04 -3.05 -6.40
CA THR A 291 27.05 -1.69 -6.97
C THR A 291 27.08 -1.72 -8.49
N SER A 292 27.87 -2.63 -9.08
CA SER A 292 27.90 -2.81 -10.53
C SER A 292 26.57 -3.30 -11.10
N LEU A 293 25.88 -4.21 -10.40
CA LEU A 293 24.54 -4.70 -10.80
C LEU A 293 23.49 -3.59 -10.75
N LEU A 294 23.56 -2.74 -9.74
CA LEU A 294 22.63 -1.64 -9.53
C LEU A 294 23.00 -0.38 -10.33
N GLU A 295 24.09 -0.41 -11.10
CA GLU A 295 24.60 0.73 -11.88
C GLU A 295 24.88 1.99 -11.02
N ILE A 296 25.38 1.79 -9.80
CA ILE A 296 25.73 2.86 -8.83
C ILE A 296 27.23 2.97 -8.55
#